data_AF-A0A938LKV2-F1
#
_entry.id   AF-A0A938LKV2-F1
#
_cell.length_a   1.000
_cell.length_b   1.000
_cell.length_c   1.000
_cell.angle_alpha   90.00
_cell.angle_beta   90.00
_cell.angle_gamma   90.00
#
_symmetry.space_group_name_H-M   'P 1'
#
loop_
_entity.id
_entity.type
_entity.pdbx_description
1 polymer ?
#
loop_
_entity_poly.entity_id
_entity_poly.type
_entity_poly.pdbx_seq_one_letter_code
_entity_poly.pdbx_strand_id
1 'polypeptide(L)'
;MAIDTRNLKPSELVRLLNSTPLGAVTSAARLSRQMNEAGYRIGDGRHVDLVRYVAWLAHRRRLPRPAPLTYDEKKAKQAERNRRETAAAQDIGPLPDV
;
A
#
# COMPACT_ATOMS: atom_id res chain seq x y z
N MET A 1 20.72 -26.09 -3.78
CA MET A 1 20.13 -25.26 -4.85
C MET A 1 20.17 -23.81 -4.35
N ALA A 2 20.94 -22.94 -4.99
CA ALA A 2 21.01 -21.53 -4.62
C ALA A 2 19.79 -20.81 -5.21
N ILE A 3 19.09 -20.02 -4.40
CA ILE A 3 17.96 -19.20 -4.85
C ILE A 3 18.53 -17.87 -5.37
N ASP A 4 18.07 -17.42 -6.54
CA ASP A 4 18.39 -16.09 -7.02
C ASP A 4 17.57 -15.03 -6.27
N THR A 5 18.25 -14.28 -5.40
CA THR A 5 17.63 -13.24 -4.56
C THR A 5 17.19 -11.99 -5.33
N ARG A 6 17.62 -11.83 -6.60
CA ARG A 6 17.26 -10.68 -7.44
C ARG A 6 16.00 -10.93 -8.27
N ASN A 7 15.54 -12.18 -8.33
CA ASN A 7 14.43 -12.59 -9.18
C ASN A 7 13.47 -13.53 -8.43
N LEU A 8 12.82 -13.03 -7.38
CA LEU A 8 11.90 -13.81 -6.55
C LEU A 8 10.45 -13.55 -6.93
N LYS A 9 9.62 -14.60 -6.99
CA LYS A 9 8.17 -14.40 -6.97
C LYS A 9 7.75 -13.78 -5.62
N PRO A 10 6.68 -12.98 -5.57
CA PRO A 10 6.21 -12.38 -4.32
C PRO A 10 5.97 -13.40 -3.20
N SER A 11 5.46 -14.59 -3.53
CA SER A 11 5.27 -15.68 -2.56
C SER A 11 6.59 -16.23 -2.02
N GLU A 12 7.62 -16.35 -2.85
CA GLU A 12 8.95 -16.81 -2.45
C GLU A 12 9.61 -15.81 -1.52
N LEU A 13 9.47 -14.52 -1.81
CA LEU A 13 9.97 -13.46 -0.93
C LEU A 13 9.30 -13.49 0.44
N VAL A 14 7.97 -13.62 0.51
CA VAL A 14 7.26 -13.74 1.80
C VAL A 14 7.75 -14.96 2.58
N ARG A 15 7.86 -16.11 1.92
CA ARG A 15 8.36 -17.34 2.55
C ARG A 15 9.78 -17.18 3.07
N LEU A 16 10.66 -16.57 2.28
CA LEU A 16 12.07 -16.33 2.63
C LEU A 16 12.20 -15.41 3.85
N LEU A 17 11.45 -14.31 3.88
CA LEU A 17 11.49 -13.37 5.00
C LEU A 17 10.95 -14.00 6.28
N ASN A 18 9.89 -14.81 6.15
CA ASN A 18 9.22 -15.45 7.28
C ASN A 18 9.93 -16.73 7.77
N SER A 19 10.90 -17.27 7.03
CA SER A 19 11.71 -18.43 7.45
C SER A 19 12.87 -18.05 8.39
N THR A 20 12.96 -16.78 8.80
CA THR A 20 13.96 -16.33 9.77
C THR A 20 13.49 -16.61 11.21
N PRO A 21 14.40 -16.65 12.21
CA PRO A 21 14.02 -16.80 13.61
C PRO A 21 13.07 -15.71 14.16
N LEU A 22 12.90 -14.62 13.42
CA LEU A 22 11.93 -13.56 13.74
C LEU A 22 10.47 -13.96 13.46
N GLY A 23 10.26 -15.12 12.83
CA GLY A 23 8.93 -15.62 12.47
C GLY A 23 8.28 -14.79 11.36
N ALA A 24 6.96 -14.62 11.45
CA ALA A 24 6.17 -13.93 10.41
C ALA A 24 6.37 -12.41 10.43
N VAL A 25 7.35 -11.91 9.65
CA VAL A 25 7.67 -10.48 9.54
C VAL A 25 6.81 -9.75 8.49
N THR A 26 6.29 -10.46 7.48
CA THR A 26 5.43 -9.88 6.44
C THR A 26 4.35 -10.85 5.95
N SER A 27 3.38 -10.32 5.21
CA SER A 27 2.30 -11.08 4.58
C SER A 27 2.18 -10.75 3.09
N ALA A 28 1.55 -11.63 2.31
CA ALA A 28 1.30 -11.40 0.89
C ALA A 28 0.53 -10.09 0.63
N ALA A 29 -0.48 -9.78 1.46
CA ALA A 29 -1.25 -8.55 1.35
C ALA A 29 -0.41 -7.29 1.64
N ARG A 30 0.50 -7.36 2.63
CA ARG A 30 1.44 -6.26 2.93
C ARG A 30 2.42 -6.07 1.77
N LEU A 31 3.01 -7.16 1.26
CA LEU A 31 3.94 -7.11 0.14
C LEU A 31 3.27 -6.56 -1.12
N SER A 32 2.05 -6.98 -1.45
CA SER A 32 1.31 -6.49 -2.62
C SER A 32 1.10 -4.96 -2.56
N ARG A 33 0.69 -4.41 -1.41
CA ARG A 33 0.58 -2.96 -1.22
C ARG A 33 1.93 -2.27 -1.40
N GLN A 34 2.98 -2.83 -0.82
CA GLN A 34 4.34 -2.29 -0.94
C GLN A 34 4.85 -2.32 -2.37
N MET A 35 4.53 -3.35 -3.16
CA MET A 35 4.83 -3.40 -4.60
C MET A 35 4.12 -2.28 -5.35
N ASN A 36 2.83 -2.04 -5.06
CA ASN A 36 2.09 -0.94 -5.68
C ASN A 36 2.68 0.44 -5.32
N GLU A 37 3.08 0.64 -4.07
CA GLU A 37 3.72 1.89 -3.60
C GLU A 37 5.15 2.06 -4.16
N ALA A 38 5.88 0.95 -4.31
CA ALA A 38 7.24 0.94 -4.83
C ALA A 38 7.29 1.11 -6.36
N GLY A 39 6.23 0.72 -7.06
CA GLY A 39 6.23 0.59 -8.52
C GLY A 39 7.35 -0.33 -9.00
N TYR A 40 7.92 -0.04 -10.17
CA TYR A 40 9.01 -0.82 -10.77
C TYR A 40 10.39 -0.61 -10.14
N ARG A 41 10.50 0.12 -9.02
CA ARG A 41 11.80 0.36 -8.35
C ARG A 41 12.38 -0.91 -7.71
N ILE A 42 11.51 -1.85 -7.33
CA ILE A 42 11.89 -3.07 -6.60
C ILE A 42 11.76 -4.34 -7.43
N GLY A 43 11.39 -4.23 -8.71
CA GLY A 43 11.14 -5.38 -9.57
C GLY A 43 10.47 -5.02 -10.89
N ASP A 44 9.99 -6.02 -11.61
CA ASP A 44 9.37 -5.90 -12.93
C ASP A 44 7.83 -6.00 -12.90
N GLY A 45 7.24 -6.10 -11.70
CA GLY A 45 5.81 -6.28 -11.47
C GLY A 45 5.39 -7.75 -11.31
N ARG A 46 6.20 -8.70 -11.76
CA ARG A 46 5.99 -10.14 -11.56
C ARG A 46 6.95 -10.73 -10.53
N HIS A 47 8.18 -10.25 -10.51
CA HIS A 47 9.25 -10.62 -9.62
C HIS A 47 9.73 -9.42 -8.81
N VAL A 48 10.39 -9.72 -7.70
CA VAL A 48 10.92 -8.76 -6.75
C VAL A 48 12.40 -9.06 -6.52
N ASP A 49 13.21 -8.01 -6.61
CA ASP A 49 14.62 -8.03 -6.21
C ASP A 49 14.70 -7.74 -4.71
N LEU A 50 15.19 -8.70 -3.91
CA LEU A 50 15.27 -8.59 -2.46
C LEU A 50 16.12 -7.39 -2.02
N VAL A 51 17.24 -7.13 -2.69
CA VAL A 51 18.18 -6.06 -2.31
C VAL A 51 17.54 -4.71 -2.57
N ARG A 52 16.94 -4.53 -3.76
CA ARG A 52 16.20 -3.30 -4.08
C ARG A 52 15.02 -3.10 -3.15
N TYR A 53 14.29 -4.16 -2.82
CA TYR A 53 13.17 -4.11 -1.88
C TYR A 53 13.60 -3.67 -0.48
N VAL A 54 14.67 -4.24 0.07
CA VAL A 54 15.19 -3.85 1.39
C VAL A 54 15.73 -2.41 1.37
N ALA A 55 16.45 -2.02 0.31
CA ALA A 55 16.91 -0.64 0.14
C ALA A 55 15.74 0.36 0.10
N TRP A 56 14.67 0.01 -0.61
CA TRP A 56 13.46 0.82 -0.66
C TRP A 56 12.75 0.90 0.71
N LEU A 57 12.66 -0.20 1.47
CA LEU A 57 12.13 -0.19 2.82
C LEU A 57 12.95 0.71 3.76
N ALA A 58 14.28 0.62 3.68
CA ALA A 58 15.18 1.44 4.48
C ALA A 58 15.04 2.94 4.12
N HIS A 59 14.95 3.27 2.83
CA HIS A 59 14.70 4.62 2.37
C HIS A 59 13.35 5.14 2.88
N ARG A 60 12.27 4.36 2.74
CA ARG A 60 10.94 4.72 3.25
C ARG A 60 10.91 4.95 4.75
N ARG A 61 11.67 4.17 5.52
CA ARG A 61 11.76 4.34 6.98
C ARG A 61 12.37 5.68 7.37
N ARG A 62 13.24 6.26 6.53
CA ARG A 62 13.87 7.57 6.76
C ARG A 62 12.98 8.74 6.34
N LEU A 63 11.98 8.51 5.49
CA LEU A 63 11.08 9.58 5.07
C LEU A 63 10.23 10.05 6.27
N PRO A 64 9.99 11.36 6.41
CA PRO A 64 9.13 11.88 7.45
C PRO A 64 7.74 11.26 7.31
N ARG A 65 7.25 10.68 8.40
CA ARG A 65 5.87 10.20 8.43
C ARG A 65 4.95 11.41 8.51
N PRO A 66 3.86 11.47 7.74
CA PRO A 66 2.88 12.53 7.89
C PRO A 66 2.41 12.54 9.35
N ALA A 67 2.38 13.73 9.94
CA ALA A 67 1.89 13.90 11.30
C ALA A 67 0.46 13.33 11.37
N PRO A 68 0.10 12.66 12.48
CA PRO A 68 -1.28 12.27 12.67
C PRO A 68 -2.16 13.51 12.64
N LEU A 69 -3.25 13.45 11.86
CA LEU A 69 -4.23 14.53 11.77
C LEU A 69 -4.74 14.88 13.18
N THR A 70 -4.77 16.17 13.47
CA THR A 70 -5.43 16.74 14.65
C THR A 70 -6.93 16.43 14.64
N TYR A 71 -7.59 16.61 15.79
CA TYR A 71 -9.04 16.40 15.89
C TYR A 71 -9.81 17.29 14.88
N ASP A 72 -9.43 18.56 14.77
CA ASP A 72 -10.09 19.52 13.89
C ASP A 72 -9.91 19.16 12.41
N GLU A 73 -8.70 18.72 12.00
CA GLU A 73 -8.46 18.26 10.64
C GLU A 73 -9.25 16.99 10.31
N LYS A 74 -9.37 16.05 11.26
CA LYS A 74 -10.23 14.86 11.09
C LYS A 74 -11.69 15.26 10.92
N LYS A 75 -12.19 16.19 11.75
CA LYS A 75 -13.56 16.70 11.69
C LYS A 75 -13.85 17.39 10.36
N ALA A 76 -12.94 18.25 9.89
CA ALA A 76 -13.06 18.92 8.60
C ALA A 76 -13.08 17.93 7.42
N LYS A 77 -12.19 16.93 7.43
CA LYS A 77 -12.14 15.89 6.40
C LYS A 77 -13.41 15.04 6.38
N GLN A 78 -13.98 14.71 7.54
CA GLN A 78 -15.25 14.00 7.62
C GLN A 78 -16.41 14.86 7.10
N ALA A 79 -16.45 16.15 7.45
CA ALA A 79 -17.45 17.07 6.94
C ALA A 79 -17.39 17.23 5.40
N GLU A 80 -16.19 17.25 4.82
CA GLU A 80 -16.01 17.24 3.37
C GLU A 80 -16.53 15.95 2.72
N ARG A 81 -16.20 14.79 3.30
CA ARG A 81 -16.72 13.50 2.82
C ARG A 81 -18.24 13.45 2.83
N ASN A 82 -18.86 13.85 3.95
CA ASN A 82 -20.32 13.88 4.07
C ASN A 82 -20.95 14.82 3.03
N ARG A 83 -20.37 16.00 2.79
CA ARG A 83 -20.86 16.93 1.75
C ARG A 83 -20.80 16.30 0.35
N ARG A 84 -19.73 15.58 0.01
CA ARG A 84 -19.61 14.88 -1.27
C ARG A 84 -20.64 13.76 -1.40
N GLU A 85 -20.85 12.99 -0.34
CA GLU A 85 -21.86 11.93 -0.31
C GLU A 85 -23.28 12.48 -0.46
N THR A 86 -23.61 13.59 0.22
CA THR A 86 -24.90 14.27 0.06
C THR A 86 -25.09 14.81 -1.35
N ALA A 87 -24.08 15.49 -1.92
CA ALA A 87 -24.16 16.01 -3.29
C ALA A 87 -24.38 14.89 -4.31
N ALA A 88 -23.69 13.76 -4.16
CA ALA A 88 -23.88 12.59 -5.02
C ALA A 88 -25.27 11.97 -4.87
N ALA A 89 -25.86 11.99 -3.67
CA ALA A 89 -27.21 11.48 -3.43
C ALA A 89 -28.31 12.39 -3.97
N GLN A 90 -28.05 13.69 -4.13
CA GLN A 90 -29.00 14.67 -4.66
C GLN A 90 -29.01 14.73 -6.20
N ASP A 91 -27.99 14.14 -6.85
CA ASP A 91 -27.90 13.99 -8.31
C ASP A 91 -28.78 12.83 -8.80
N ILE A 92 -30.07 12.89 -8.46
CA ILE A 92 -31.10 12.01 -9.01
C ILE A 92 -31.73 12.73 -10.20
N GLY A 93 -31.75 12.08 -11.36
CA GLY A 93 -32.22 12.68 -12.62
C GLY A 93 -33.64 13.24 -12.55
N PRO A 94 -34.08 13.96 -13.61
CA PRO A 94 -35.37 14.63 -13.62
C PRO A 94 -36.51 13.65 -13.36
N LEU A 95 -37.52 14.09 -12.58
CA LEU A 95 -38.73 13.30 -12.38
C LEU A 95 -39.43 13.09 -13.73
N PRO A 96 -39.98 11.89 -13.99
CA PRO A 96 -40.72 11.63 -15.21
C PRO A 96 -41.95 12.53 -15.31
N ASP A 97 -42.26 12.99 -16.52
CA ASP A 97 -43.48 13.74 -16.80
C ASP A 97 -44.71 12.84 -16.54
N VAL A 98 -45.67 13.37 -15.77
CA VAL A 98 -46.94 12.72 -15.38
C VAL A 98 -48.02 12.89 -16.44
#